data_AF-A0A101WB14-F1
#
_entry.id   AF-A0A101WB14-F1
#
_cell.length_a   1.000
_cell.length_b   1.000
_cell.length_c   1.000
_cell.angle_alpha   90.00
_cell.angle_beta   90.00
_cell.angle_gamma   90.00
#
_symmetry.space_group_name_H-M   'P 1'
#
loop_
_entity.id
_entity.type
_entity.pdbx_description
1 polymer ?
#
loop_
_entity_poly.entity_id
_entity_poly.type
_entity_poly.pdbx_seq_one_letter_code
_entity_poly.pdbx_strand_id
1 'polypeptide(L)'
;MSFLKNLQEKAVSTAKVVGNKSQEMVEIGKLKLHITQLESDIKKLKLDMGELVYDSFSKDSEFPTEAVTTLGGEISAKYAEIEETKTKIQEVQAQ
;
A
#
# COMPACT_ATOMS: atom_id res chain seq x y z
N MET A 1 -12.58 -22.72 44.37
CA MET A 1 -13.11 -22.59 43.00
C MET A 1 -12.57 -21.37 42.21
N SER A 2 -11.89 -20.38 42.81
CA SER A 2 -11.34 -19.22 42.05
C SER A 2 -10.12 -19.50 41.17
N PHE A 3 -9.26 -20.46 41.53
CA PHE A 3 -8.01 -20.70 40.79
C PHE A 3 -8.22 -21.25 39.37
N LEU A 4 -9.18 -22.17 39.18
CA LEU A 4 -9.54 -22.68 37.85
C LEU A 4 -10.22 -21.62 36.99
N LYS A 5 -11.03 -20.74 37.59
CA LYS A 5 -11.69 -19.63 36.89
C LYS A 5 -10.69 -18.60 36.39
N ASN A 6 -9.71 -18.24 37.21
CA ASN A 6 -8.61 -17.33 36.83
C ASN A 6 -7.70 -17.92 35.75
N LEU A 7 -7.45 -19.24 35.77
CA LEU A 7 -6.69 -19.93 34.72
C LEU A 7 -7.47 -20.00 33.41
N GLN A 8 -8.78 -20.26 33.46
CA GLN A 8 -9.64 -20.26 32.28
C GLN A 8 -9.76 -18.86 31.66
N GLU A 9 -9.95 -17.82 32.47
CA GLU A 9 -9.96 -16.42 32.01
C GLU A 9 -8.61 -15.99 31.43
N LYS A 10 -7.48 -16.39 32.04
CA LYS A 10 -6.14 -16.13 31.47
C LYS A 10 -5.88 -16.89 30.17
N ALA A 11 -6.32 -18.14 30.07
CA ALA A 11 -6.16 -18.93 28.84
C ALA A 11 -6.99 -18.33 27.70
N VAL A 12 -8.24 -17.92 27.98
CA VAL A 12 -9.13 -17.26 27.02
C VAL A 12 -8.59 -15.89 26.61
N SER A 13 -8.08 -15.08 27.54
CA SER A 13 -7.51 -13.77 27.20
C SER A 13 -6.22 -13.91 26.38
N THR A 14 -5.36 -14.86 26.71
CA THR A 14 -4.12 -15.12 25.96
C THR A 14 -4.41 -15.63 24.55
N ALA A 15 -5.35 -16.56 24.39
CA ALA A 15 -5.76 -17.05 23.08
C ALA A 15 -6.38 -15.94 22.20
N LYS A 16 -7.18 -15.05 22.80
CA LYS A 16 -7.79 -13.91 22.10
C LYS A 16 -6.77 -12.87 21.65
N VAL A 17 -5.79 -12.55 22.49
CA VAL A 17 -4.72 -11.59 22.16
C VAL A 17 -3.77 -12.14 21.08
N VAL A 18 -3.43 -13.44 21.15
CA VAL A 18 -2.59 -14.08 20.12
C VAL A 18 -3.33 -14.21 18.78
N GLY A 19 -4.63 -14.54 18.82
CA GLY A 19 -5.49 -14.58 17.64
C GLY A 19 -5.56 -13.22 16.92
N ASN A 20 -5.90 -12.16 17.66
CA ASN A 20 -6.02 -10.80 17.10
C ASN A 20 -4.70 -10.32 16.47
N LYS A 21 -3.57 -10.50 17.17
CA LYS A 21 -2.25 -10.07 16.69
C LYS A 21 -1.80 -10.82 15.43
N SER A 22 -2.17 -12.08 15.29
CA SER A 22 -1.89 -12.87 14.08
C SER A 22 -2.72 -12.38 12.88
N GLN A 23 -3.96 -11.95 13.14
CA GLN A 23 -4.88 -11.45 12.11
C GLN A 23 -4.46 -10.06 11.62
N GLU A 24 -4.06 -9.17 12.53
CA GLU A 24 -3.46 -7.86 12.24
C GLU A 24 -2.21 -7.99 11.37
N MET A 25 -1.32 -8.95 11.67
CA MET A 25 -0.12 -9.18 10.86
C MET A 25 -0.42 -9.58 9.41
N VAL A 26 -1.45 -10.40 9.18
CA VAL A 26 -1.89 -10.79 7.84
C VAL A 26 -2.45 -9.59 7.08
N GLU A 27 -3.26 -8.77 7.75
CA GLU A 27 -3.87 -7.58 7.17
C GLU A 27 -2.82 -6.53 6.79
N ILE A 28 -1.89 -6.23 7.70
CA ILE A 28 -0.73 -5.37 7.41
C ILE A 28 0.09 -5.94 6.25
N GLY A 29 0.28 -7.26 6.20
CA GLY A 29 0.98 -7.93 5.09
C GLY A 29 0.32 -7.64 3.74
N LYS A 30 -1.01 -7.75 3.64
CA LYS A 30 -1.76 -7.43 2.43
C LYS A 30 -1.63 -5.95 2.05
N LEU A 31 -1.74 -5.04 3.01
CA LEU A 31 -1.61 -3.60 2.77
C LEU A 31 -0.19 -3.25 2.27
N LYS A 32 0.85 -3.87 2.83
CA LYS A 32 2.23 -3.69 2.35
C LYS A 32 2.45 -4.20 0.94
N LEU A 33 1.90 -5.37 0.60
CA LEU A 33 1.94 -5.89 -0.77
C LEU A 33 1.23 -4.96 -1.75
N HIS A 34 0.08 -4.39 -1.34
CA HIS A 34 -0.62 -3.39 -2.12
C HIS A 34 0.23 -2.15 -2.39
N ILE A 35 0.92 -1.62 -1.37
CA ILE A 35 1.87 -0.51 -1.53
C ILE A 35 2.98 -0.89 -2.53
N THR A 36 3.58 -2.07 -2.40
CA THR A 36 4.63 -2.51 -3.34
C THR A 36 4.12 -2.61 -4.78
N GLN A 37 2.87 -3.05 -4.97
CA GLN A 37 2.24 -3.08 -6.29
C GLN A 37 2.06 -1.66 -6.85
N LEU A 38 1.51 -0.73 -6.06
CA LEU A 38 1.35 0.67 -6.47
C LEU A 38 2.70 1.33 -6.80
N GLU A 39 3.75 1.05 -6.03
CA GLU A 39 5.10 1.53 -6.31
C GLU A 39 5.67 0.96 -7.62
N SER A 40 5.39 -0.31 -7.92
CA SER A 40 5.78 -0.93 -9.19
C SER A 40 5.05 -0.28 -10.37
N ASP A 41 3.75 -0.03 -10.23
CA ASP A 41 2.94 0.65 -11.23
C ASP A 41 3.45 2.07 -11.48
N ILE A 42 3.76 2.83 -10.43
CA ILE A 42 4.33 4.18 -10.56
C ILE A 42 5.66 4.13 -11.33
N LYS A 43 6.52 3.15 -11.07
CA LYS A 43 7.78 2.99 -11.81
C LYS A 43 7.53 2.75 -13.30
N LYS A 44 6.56 1.90 -13.64
CA LYS A 44 6.17 1.66 -15.04
C LYS A 44 5.64 2.93 -15.70
N LEU A 45 4.70 3.62 -15.07
CA LEU A 45 4.14 4.88 -15.60
C LEU A 45 5.21 5.95 -15.82
N LYS A 46 6.22 6.03 -14.95
CA LYS A 46 7.36 6.94 -15.12
C LYS A 46 8.26 6.54 -16.29
N LEU A 47 8.47 5.24 -16.51
CA LEU A 47 9.20 4.74 -17.66
C LEU A 47 8.44 5.03 -18.94
N ASP A 48 7.14 4.70 -19.00
CA ASP A 48 6.27 4.96 -20.15
C ASP A 48 6.24 6.45 -20.50
N MET A 49 6.16 7.33 -19.49
CA MET A 49 6.24 8.77 -19.67
C MET A 49 7.61 9.19 -20.25
N GLY A 50 8.70 8.63 -19.74
CA GLY A 50 10.05 8.90 -20.23
C GLY A 50 10.24 8.44 -21.68
N GLU A 51 9.72 7.25 -22.03
CA GLU A 51 9.72 6.72 -23.39
C GLU A 51 8.93 7.63 -24.32
N LEU A 52 7.73 8.09 -23.92
CA LEU A 52 6.91 9.03 -24.69
C LEU A 52 7.67 10.32 -25.01
N VAL A 53 8.32 10.90 -24.01
CA VAL A 53 9.10 12.14 -24.17
C VAL A 53 10.32 11.90 -25.05
N TYR A 54 11.03 10.79 -24.85
CA TYR A 54 12.20 10.43 -25.64
C TYR A 54 11.84 10.17 -27.11
N ASP A 55 10.74 9.46 -27.36
CA ASP A 55 10.23 9.19 -28.70
C ASP A 55 9.92 10.49 -29.43
N SER A 56 9.22 11.42 -28.76
CA SER A 56 8.90 12.71 -29.35
C SER A 56 10.15 13.51 -29.71
N PHE A 57 11.15 13.51 -28.83
CA PHE A 57 12.45 14.14 -29.08
C PHE A 57 13.20 13.48 -30.25
N SER A 58 13.25 12.14 -30.29
CA SER A 58 13.98 11.39 -31.33
C SER A 58 13.39 11.56 -32.73
N LYS A 59 12.09 11.76 -32.82
CA LYS A 59 11.33 11.92 -34.07
C LYS A 59 11.17 13.39 -34.48
N ASP A 60 11.76 14.32 -33.74
CA ASP A 60 11.59 15.77 -33.91
C ASP A 60 10.09 16.16 -34.02
N SER A 61 9.28 15.52 -33.19
CA SER A 61 7.83 15.68 -33.16
C SER A 61 7.40 16.50 -31.95
N GLU A 62 6.16 16.99 -31.98
CA GLU A 62 5.63 17.82 -30.90
C GLU A 62 5.64 17.07 -29.56
N PHE A 63 5.94 17.80 -28.50
CA PHE A 63 5.97 17.26 -27.15
C PHE A 63 4.56 16.76 -26.75
N PRO A 64 4.43 15.53 -26.22
CA PRO A 64 3.13 14.89 -26.02
C PRO A 64 2.51 15.34 -24.69
N THR A 65 2.21 16.63 -24.60
CA THR A 65 1.78 17.32 -23.37
C THR A 65 0.58 16.65 -22.71
N GLU A 66 -0.44 16.28 -23.49
CA GLU A 66 -1.66 15.65 -22.98
C GLU A 66 -1.39 14.26 -22.37
N ALA A 67 -0.59 13.45 -23.05
CA ALA A 67 -0.23 12.11 -22.57
C ALA A 67 0.62 12.18 -21.30
N VAL A 68 1.61 13.09 -21.26
CA VAL A 68 2.44 13.31 -20.07
C VAL A 68 1.60 13.83 -18.89
N THR A 69 0.66 14.74 -19.15
CA THR A 69 -0.24 15.28 -18.12
C THR A 69 -1.14 14.18 -17.54
N THR A 70 -1.67 13.31 -18.40
CA THR A 70 -2.49 12.16 -17.99
C THR A 70 -1.70 11.20 -17.11
N LEU A 71 -0.52 10.78 -17.56
CA LEU A 71 0.37 9.90 -16.80
C LEU A 71 0.81 10.54 -15.47
N GLY A 72 1.08 11.85 -15.45
CA GLY A 72 1.40 12.59 -14.24
C GLY A 72 0.25 12.61 -13.23
N GLY A 73 -0.98 12.74 -13.71
CA GLY A 73 -2.20 12.63 -12.89
C GLY A 73 -2.35 11.25 -12.27
N GLU A 74 -2.18 10.19 -13.06
CA GLU A 74 -2.26 8.79 -12.58
C GLU A 74 -1.18 8.49 -11.53
N ILE A 75 0.06 8.93 -11.76
CA ILE A 75 1.14 8.78 -10.79
C ILE A 75 0.80 9.50 -9.48
N SER A 76 0.25 10.71 -9.56
CA SER A 76 -0.13 11.49 -8.38
C SER A 76 -1.25 10.82 -7.59
N ALA A 77 -2.26 10.25 -8.28
CA ALA A 77 -3.33 9.49 -7.66
C ALA A 77 -2.81 8.24 -6.93
N LYS A 78 -1.91 7.47 -7.56
CA LYS A 78 -1.29 6.30 -6.93
C LYS A 78 -0.44 6.67 -5.72
N TYR A 79 0.24 7.81 -5.73
CA TYR A 79 0.95 8.31 -4.55
C TYR A 79 0.01 8.65 -3.40
N ALA A 80 -1.14 9.28 -3.69
CA ALA A 80 -2.16 9.54 -2.67
C ALA A 80 -2.71 8.23 -2.07
N GLU A 81 -2.94 7.21 -2.90
CA GLU A 81 -3.39 5.88 -2.45
C GLU A 81 -2.35 5.17 -1.57
N ILE A 82 -1.05 5.32 -1.89
CA ILE A 82 0.03 4.81 -1.04
C ILE A 82 0.00 5.46 0.34
N GLU A 83 -0.15 6.78 0.41
CA GLU A 83 -0.21 7.50 1.69
C GLU A 83 -1.43 7.09 2.51
N GLU A 84 -2.61 6.97 1.89
CA GLU A 84 -3.82 6.46 2.56
C GLU A 84 -3.61 5.03 3.09
N THR A 85 -2.97 4.16 2.30
CA THR A 85 -2.68 2.78 2.70
C THR A 85 -1.68 2.73 3.84
N LYS A 86 -0.69 3.62 3.88
CA LYS A 86 0.25 3.76 5.01
C LYS A 86 -0.47 4.22 6.27
N THR A 87 -1.40 5.17 6.17
CA THR A 87 -2.23 5.60 7.30
C THR A 87 -3.03 4.43 7.86
N LYS A 88 -3.68 3.63 7.00
CA LYS A 88 -4.41 2.40 7.42
C LYS A 88 -3.51 1.41 8.16
N ILE A 89 -2.26 1.22 7.70
CA ILE A 89 -1.30 0.35 8.41
C ILE A 89 -1.01 0.89 9.82
N GLN A 90 -0.83 2.21 9.97
CA GLN A 90 -0.58 2.82 11.28
C GLN A 90 -1.77 2.66 12.22
N GLU A 91 -3.00 2.80 11.71
CA GLU A 91 -4.22 2.58 12.48
C GLU A 91 -4.33 1.13 12.98
N VAL A 92 -4.07 0.15 12.11
CA VAL A 92 -4.09 -1.29 12.48
C VAL A 92 -2.96 -1.62 13.48
N GLN A 93 -1.81 -0.95 13.41
CA GLN A 93 -0.72 -1.14 14.37
C GLN A 93 -0.94 -0.47 15.73
N ALA A 94 -1.84 0.51 15.79
CA ALA A 94 -2.17 1.24 17.02
C ALA A 94 -3.34 0.60 17.80
N GLN A 95 -4.01 -0.40 17.22
CA GLN A 95 -5.04 -1.23 17.87
C GLN A 95 -4.41 -2.32 18.73
#